data_AF-A0A973A3D4-F1
#
_entry.id   AF-A0A973A3D4-F1
#
_cell.length_a   1.000
_cell.length_b   1.000
_cell.length_c   1.000
_cell.angle_alpha   90.00
_cell.angle_beta   90.00
_cell.angle_gamma   90.00
#
_symmetry.space_group_name_H-M   'P 1'
#
loop_
_entity.id
_entity.type
_entity.pdbx_description
1 polymer ?
#
loop_
_entity_poly.entity_id
_entity_poly.type
_entity_poly.pdbx_seq_one_letter_code
_entity_poly.pdbx_strand_id
1 'polypeptide(L)' 'MSKIIATPVKAIRKKCLDCCCDSINEVRNCQIIRCPIYPYRFGKRPSEATIDTLKRYYGEK' A
#
# COMPACT_ATOMS: atom_id res chain seq x y z
N MET A 1 -24.68 -6.56 -2.55
CA MET A 1 -24.18 -7.82 -1.96
C MET A 1 -22.89 -7.57 -1.19
N SER A 2 -22.90 -7.84 0.12
CA SER A 2 -21.70 -7.85 0.97
C SER A 2 -20.80 -9.00 0.53
N LYS A 3 -19.72 -8.70 -0.21
CA LYS A 3 -18.74 -9.69 -0.65
C LYS A 3 -18.08 -10.27 0.60
N ILE A 4 -18.33 -11.56 0.89
CA ILE A 4 -17.78 -12.29 2.05
C ILE A 4 -16.24 -12.32 2.00
N ILE A 5 -15.68 -12.29 0.78
CA ILE A 5 -14.23 -12.31 0.55
C ILE A 5 -13.81 -10.96 -0.05
N ALA A 6 -12.90 -10.27 0.65
CA ALA A 6 -12.25 -9.07 0.12
C ALA A 6 -11.28 -9.45 -1.00
N THR A 7 -11.25 -8.68 -2.08
CA THR A 7 -10.18 -8.79 -3.07
C THR A 7 -8.82 -8.60 -2.37
N PRO A 8 -7.73 -9.26 -2.79
CA PRO A 8 -6.43 -9.16 -2.13
C PRO A 8 -6.00 -7.72 -1.86
N VAL A 9 -6.24 -6.82 -2.82
CA VAL A 9 -5.93 -5.39 -2.73
C VAL A 9 -6.72 -4.67 -1.61
N LYS A 10 -7.99 -5.03 -1.40
CA LYS A 10 -8.81 -4.49 -0.30
C LYS A 10 -8.36 -5.03 1.05
N ALA A 11 -7.96 -6.30 1.12
CA ALA A 11 -7.40 -6.90 2.33
C ALA A 11 -6.08 -6.21 2.72
N ILE A 12 -5.20 -5.95 1.75
CA ILE A 12 -3.95 -5.21 1.96
C ILE A 12 -4.23 -3.80 2.49
N ARG A 13 -5.20 -3.07 1.90
CA ARG A 13 -5.59 -1.74 2.42
C ARG A 13 -6.10 -1.80 3.85
N LYS A 14 -6.91 -2.81 4.19
CA LYS A 14 -7.37 -3.02 5.57
C LYS A 14 -6.19 -3.29 6.50
N LYS A 15 -5.17 -4.04 6.05
CA LYS A 15 -3.95 -4.26 6.83
C LYS A 15 -3.13 -2.97 7.02
N CYS A 16 -3.07 -2.10 6.01
CA CYS A 16 -2.43 -0.80 6.16
C CYS A 16 -3.19 0.09 7.16
N LEU A 17 -4.52 0.08 7.15
CA LEU A 17 -5.33 0.81 8.14
C LEU A 17 -5.10 0.27 9.56
N ASP A 18 -5.11 -1.06 9.72
CA ASP A 18 -4.78 -1.74 10.98
C ASP A 18 -3.37 -1.35 11.50
N CYS A 19 -2.37 -1.30 10.62
CA CYS A 19 -1.01 -0.87 10.96
C CYS A 19 -0.89 0.61 11.35
N CYS A 20 -1.79 1.45 10.84
CA CYS A 20 -1.79 2.90 11.02
C CYS A 20 -2.89 3.38 11.98
N CYS A 21 -3.39 2.50 12.87
CA CYS A 21 -4.46 2.81 13.84
C CYS A 21 -5.70 3.43 13.19
N ASP A 22 -6.13 2.89 12.04
CA ASP A 22 -7.23 3.37 11.19
C ASP A 22 -7.09 4.82 10.68
N SER A 23 -5.90 5.42 10.83
CA SER A 23 -5.62 6.77 10.32
C SER A 23 -5.27 6.73 8.84
N ILE A 24 -6.18 7.26 8.01
CA ILE A 24 -5.99 7.39 6.56
C ILE A 24 -4.79 8.31 6.25
N ASN A 25 -4.55 9.33 7.08
CA ASN A 25 -3.43 10.25 6.92
C ASN A 25 -2.09 9.55 7.14
N GLU A 26 -2.00 8.69 8.15
CA GLU A 26 -0.79 7.90 8.41
C GLU A 26 -0.52 6.89 7.29
N VAL A 27 -1.56 6.28 6.71
CA VAL A 27 -1.38 5.40 5.53
C VAL A 27 -0.82 6.18 4.33
N ARG A 28 -1.23 7.44 4.13
CA ARG A 28 -0.69 8.32 3.07
C ARG A 28 0.75 8.69 3.35
N ASN A 29 1.04 9.07 4.60
CA ASN A 29 2.34 9.57 5.05
C ASN A 29 3.30 8.47 5.53
N CYS A 30 2.96 7.20 5.32
CA CYS A 30 3.79 6.07 5.73
C CYS A 30 5.20 6.20 5.13
N GLN A 31 6.21 6.25 6.00
CA GLN A 31 7.63 6.37 5.61
C GLN A 31 8.30 5.00 5.44
N ILE A 32 7.60 3.90 5.75
CA ILE A 32 8.14 2.54 5.68
C ILE A 32 8.07 2.03 4.22
N ILE A 33 8.86 2.63 3.33
CA ILE A 33 8.91 2.30 1.90
C ILE A 33 9.36 0.85 1.69
N ARG A 34 10.18 0.32 2.62
CA ARG A 34 10.65 -1.08 2.69
C ARG A 34 9.58 -2.11 3.00
N CYS A 35 8.35 -1.68 3.29
CA CYS A 35 7.24 -2.59 3.53
C CYS A 35 6.85 -3.33 2.23
N PRO A 36 6.72 -4.67 2.22
CA PRO A 36 6.41 -5.44 1.02
C PRO A 36 5.05 -5.08 0.40
N ILE A 37 4.12 -4.55 1.21
CA ILE A 37 2.80 -4.11 0.77
C ILE A 37 2.70 -2.59 0.53
N TYR A 38 3.80 -1.84 0.68
CA TYR A 38 3.85 -0.39 0.46
C TYR A 38 3.27 0.08 -0.90
N PRO A 39 3.50 -0.62 -2.03
CA PRO A 39 2.95 -0.22 -3.32
C PRO A 39 1.42 -0.33 -3.39
N TYR A 40 0.83 -1.15 -2.52
CA TYR A 40 -0.59 -1.49 -2.50
C TYR A 40 -1.37 -0.74 -1.41
N ARG A 41 -0.72 0.15 -0.64
CA ARG A 41 -1.31 0.84 0.53
C ARG A 41 -2.57 1.64 0.23
N PHE A 42 -2.73 2.09 -1.01
CA PHE A 42 -3.91 2.82 -1.47
C PHE A 42 -5.10 1.94 -1.84
N GLY A 43 -4.99 0.62 -1.71
CA GLY A 43 -6.06 -0.31 -2.10
C GLY A 43 -6.33 -0.29 -3.60
N LYS A 44 -5.29 0.01 -4.39
CA LYS A 44 -5.30 -0.06 -5.85
C LYS A 44 -4.03 -0.76 -6.30
N ARG A 45 -4.07 -1.33 -7.51
CA ARG A 45 -2.87 -1.85 -8.16
C ARG A 45 -1.91 -0.68 -8.42
N PRO A 46 -0.61 -0.80 -8.09
CA PRO A 46 0.35 0.27 -8.33
C PRO A 46 0.42 0.59 -9.83
N SER A 47 0.51 1.87 -10.16
CA SER A 47 0.74 2.32 -11.54
C SER A 47 2.20 2.10 -11.94
N GLU A 48 2.47 2.09 -13.25
CA GLU A 48 3.84 2.02 -13.79
C GLU A 48 4.73 3.13 -13.22
N ALA A 49 4.20 4.35 -13.07
CA ALA A 49 4.90 5.45 -12.42
C ALA A 49 5.32 5.13 -10.98
N THR A 50 4.44 4.48 -10.19
CA THR A 50 4.76 4.10 -8.81
C THR A 50 5.86 3.04 -8.77
N ILE A 51 5.82 2.09 -9.71
CA ILE A 51 6.82 1.04 -9.84
C ILE A 51 8.17 1.62 -10.24
N ASP A 52 8.20 2.55 -11.19
CA ASP A 52 9.42 3.27 -11.60
C ASP A 52 10.04 4.03 -10.42
N THR A 53 9.23 4.80 -9.68
CA THR A 53 9.73 5.51 -8.48
C THR A 53 10.32 4.56 -7.44
N LEU A 54 9.67 3.42 -7.20
CA LEU A 54 10.19 2.40 -6.28
C LEU A 54 11.49 1.78 -6.80
N LYS A 55 11.56 1.45 -8.09
CA LYS A 55 12.78 0.91 -8.72
C LYS A 55 13.96 1.86 -8.59
N ARG A 56 13.74 3.17 -8.80
CA ARG A 56 14.78 4.19 -8.60
C ARG A 56 15.24 4.20 -7.14
N TYR A 57 14.30 4.29 -6.20
CA TYR A 57 14.61 4.29 -4.76
C TYR A 57 15.41 3.05 -4.30
N TYR A 58 15.12 1.87 -4.84
CA TYR A 58 15.85 0.64 -4.49
C TYR A 58 17.12 0.41 -5.33
N GLY A 59 17.18 0.95 -6.55
CA GLY A 59 18.30 0.80 -7.48
C GLY A 59 19.42 1.82 -7.28
N GLU A 60 19.16 2.92 -6.57
CA GLU A 60 20.18 3.88 -6.09
C GLU A 60 20.98 3.35 -4.89
N LYS A 61 20.90 2.04 -4.59
CA LYS A 61 21.51 1.42 -3.41
C LYS A 61 22.59 0.41 -3.76
#